data_AF-A0A9I9CXK1-F1
#
_entry.id   AF-A0A9I9CXK1-F1
#
_cell.length_a   1.000
_cell.length_b   1.000
_cell.length_c   1.000
_cell.angle_alpha   90.00
_cell.angle_beta   90.00
_cell.angle_gamma   90.00
#
_symmetry.space_group_name_H-M   'P 1'
#
loop_
_entity.id
_entity.type
_entity.pdbx_description
1 polymer ?
#
loop_
_entity_poly.entity_id
_entity_poly.type
_entity_poly.pdbx_seq_one_letter_code
_entity_poly.pdbx_strand_id
1 'polypeptide(L)'
;SSFLRSITFLSLNPHFSLSLSRSFDAPNTLILQLHMAGQFSLRPISSSSSSSSSSSSLTLASRLLFLLTLLPLTLACFAFLLQWRGGLNDPVTRWSPDQHEFPGMSTTAPSIASHSSHSDCVDLLGRSHSPAFSYYRDWKFDYGTDLKPKICITTSTSAGLEQTLPWIFYHKVIGVSNFFLFVEGKAASPNVSKVLETIPGVKVIYRTKELEEQQTKSRIWNETWLSSFFYKPCNYELFVKQSLNMEMAIVMARSAGMDWIIHLDTDELMHPAGTREYSLRQLLADVPSNVDMVIFPNYESSVERDDVKEPFSEVSMFKKNYDHLPKDVYFGNYKDATRGNPNYFLTYGNGKSAARIQDHLRPNGAHRWHNYMKTPNEIKLDEAAVLHYTYPKFTDLTSRRDRCGCKPTKDDVKRCFMLEFDRAAFIIASTATEEEMLRWYRERIVWTDKALNLKLLRKGILTRIYAPMVIIQGLRNSGIFSSVISSAVQNTLAKDQFLSSVESSNSSRRIESGGLSSRKVGINRGDSQATARKVLEIVDSLSDLSAIPPLSPPSLDEDVPVPVDT
;
A
#
# COMPACT_ATOMS: atom_id res chain seq x y z
N SER A 1 -65.65 1.64 1.49
CA SER A 1 -64.44 1.87 2.30
C SER A 1 -63.36 2.44 1.39
N SER A 2 -62.64 3.55 1.64
CA SER A 2 -62.12 4.18 2.89
C SER A 2 -61.12 3.28 3.65
N PHE A 3 -59.94 3.72 4.08
CA PHE A 3 -59.21 5.03 4.02
C PHE A 3 -57.69 4.69 4.20
N LEU A 4 -56.66 5.36 3.63
CA LEU A 4 -55.98 6.60 4.08
C LEU A 4 -55.80 6.70 5.63
N ARG A 5 -54.68 7.04 6.30
CA ARG A 5 -53.34 7.67 6.05
C ARG A 5 -52.36 7.16 7.17
N SER A 6 -51.07 7.52 7.37
CA SER A 6 -50.06 8.48 6.85
C SER A 6 -48.64 7.79 6.89
N ILE A 7 -47.40 8.32 6.73
CA ILE A 7 -46.64 9.57 7.04
C ILE A 7 -46.38 9.74 8.58
N THR A 8 -45.18 9.99 9.15
CA THR A 8 -43.93 10.67 8.70
C THR A 8 -42.63 10.08 9.30
N PHE A 9 -41.47 10.52 8.78
CA PHE A 9 -40.13 10.46 9.40
C PHE A 9 -40.04 10.98 10.85
N LEU A 10 -39.06 10.48 11.60
CA LEU A 10 -38.13 11.36 12.34
C LEU A 10 -36.75 10.69 12.52
N SER A 11 -35.69 11.41 12.15
CA SER A 11 -34.28 11.02 12.34
C SER A 11 -33.68 11.83 13.49
N LEU A 12 -32.88 11.22 14.36
CA LEU A 12 -32.06 11.91 15.35
C LEU A 12 -30.61 11.44 15.30
N ASN A 13 -29.69 12.40 15.46
CA ASN A 13 -28.26 12.26 15.14
C ASN A 13 -27.44 11.51 16.21
N PRO A 14 -26.33 10.87 15.82
CA PRO A 14 -25.37 10.30 16.76
C PRO A 14 -24.43 11.37 17.33
N HIS A 15 -24.71 11.85 18.54
CA HIS A 15 -23.74 12.60 19.35
C HIS A 15 -23.73 12.08 20.79
N PHE A 16 -22.69 11.31 21.15
CA PHE A 16 -21.96 11.45 22.41
C PHE A 16 -20.75 10.50 22.43
N SER A 17 -19.55 11.06 22.27
CA SER A 17 -18.29 10.37 22.58
C SER A 17 -17.83 10.84 23.96
N LEU A 18 -18.14 10.07 25.00
CA LEU A 18 -17.66 10.35 26.36
C LEU A 18 -16.37 9.56 26.63
N SER A 19 -15.26 10.27 26.79
CA SER A 19 -14.06 9.73 27.40
C SER A 19 -14.25 9.62 28.91
N LEU A 20 -13.87 8.49 29.50
CA LEU A 20 -13.85 8.32 30.95
C LEU A 20 -12.60 7.55 31.37
N SER A 21 -11.58 8.31 31.78
CA SER A 21 -10.40 7.78 32.46
C SER A 21 -10.71 7.57 33.94
N ARG A 22 -10.56 6.33 34.43
CA ARG A 22 -10.31 6.05 35.85
C ARG A 22 -9.63 4.70 36.03
N SER A 23 -8.42 4.73 36.56
CA SER A 23 -7.76 3.59 37.19
C SER A 23 -8.25 3.42 38.62
N PHE A 24 -8.51 2.20 39.06
CA PHE A 24 -8.20 1.71 40.41
C PHE A 24 -8.47 0.20 40.50
N ASP A 25 -7.41 -0.54 40.86
CA ASP A 25 -7.30 -1.84 41.55
C ASP A 25 -8.20 -3.05 41.20
N ALA A 26 -7.68 -4.22 41.59
CA ALA A 26 -8.22 -5.55 41.34
C ALA A 26 -8.06 -6.41 42.61
N PRO A 27 -8.34 -7.73 42.61
CA PRO A 27 -9.29 -8.49 41.79
C PRO A 27 -10.37 -9.16 42.67
N ASN A 28 -11.33 -9.86 42.08
CA ASN A 28 -11.97 -10.99 42.76
C ASN A 28 -12.30 -12.11 41.78
N THR A 29 -11.94 -13.34 42.14
CA THR A 29 -12.08 -14.53 41.28
C THR A 29 -13.24 -15.37 41.79
N LEU A 30 -14.15 -15.78 40.92
CA LEU A 30 -15.20 -16.74 41.27
C LEU A 30 -15.34 -17.80 40.17
N ILE A 31 -14.83 -18.99 40.48
CA ILE A 31 -14.94 -20.20 39.65
C ILE A 31 -16.35 -20.78 39.85
N LEU A 32 -17.00 -21.21 38.78
CA LEU A 32 -18.32 -21.84 38.85
C LEU A 32 -18.30 -23.12 38.01
N GLN A 33 -18.06 -24.25 38.67
CA GLN A 33 -18.16 -25.59 38.07
C GLN A 33 -19.64 -25.91 37.81
N LEU A 34 -19.97 -26.44 36.63
CA LEU A 34 -21.22 -27.16 36.44
C LEU A 34 -21.06 -28.60 36.94
N HIS A 35 -22.00 -29.05 37.76
CA HIS A 35 -22.23 -30.46 38.03
C HIS A 35 -23.73 -30.75 37.88
N MET A 36 -24.08 -31.81 37.13
CA MET A 36 -25.48 -32.19 36.94
C MET A 36 -26.03 -32.93 38.17
N ALA A 37 -27.34 -32.81 38.37
CA ALA A 37 -28.03 -33.27 39.58
C ALA A 37 -28.80 -34.58 39.38
N GLY A 38 -29.00 -35.31 40.48
CA GLY A 38 -30.25 -36.03 40.73
C GLY A 38 -30.21 -37.56 40.71
N GLN A 39 -30.41 -38.16 41.89
CA GLN A 39 -31.16 -39.41 42.05
C GLN A 39 -32.13 -39.28 43.23
N PHE A 40 -33.24 -40.02 43.19
CA PHE A 40 -34.39 -39.88 44.09
C PHE A 40 -34.42 -40.96 45.19
N SER A 41 -35.15 -40.68 46.27
CA SER A 41 -35.80 -41.69 47.12
C SER A 41 -37.23 -41.23 47.46
N LEU A 42 -38.08 -42.12 48.01
CA LEU A 42 -39.54 -42.08 47.80
C LEU A 42 -40.42 -42.21 49.05
N ARG A 43 -41.65 -41.63 48.92
CA ARG A 43 -42.93 -41.99 49.58
C ARG A 43 -43.15 -41.58 51.06
N PRO A 44 -44.42 -41.53 51.56
CA PRO A 44 -45.74 -41.44 50.88
C PRO A 44 -46.81 -40.51 51.58
N ILE A 45 -48.06 -40.51 51.04
CA ILE A 45 -49.37 -40.05 51.66
C ILE A 45 -49.60 -38.51 51.66
N SER A 46 -50.75 -37.90 51.30
CA SER A 46 -52.07 -38.35 50.76
C SER A 46 -52.86 -37.25 50.01
N SER A 47 -53.79 -37.65 49.11
CA SER A 47 -55.04 -36.95 48.64
C SER A 47 -54.97 -35.50 48.10
N SER A 48 -55.65 -35.09 47.01
CA SER A 48 -56.98 -35.48 46.47
C SER A 48 -57.15 -35.13 44.97
N SER A 49 -58.25 -35.59 44.33
CA SER A 49 -58.99 -35.05 43.13
C SER A 49 -58.23 -34.34 41.96
N SER A 50 -58.50 -34.59 40.67
CA SER A 50 -59.56 -35.37 39.98
C SER A 50 -59.28 -35.60 38.46
N SER A 51 -60.09 -36.47 37.83
CA SER A 51 -60.49 -36.43 36.40
C SER A 51 -59.43 -36.38 35.26
N SER A 52 -58.93 -37.56 34.88
CA SER A 52 -58.89 -38.10 33.49
C SER A 52 -58.75 -37.15 32.26
N SER A 53 -57.59 -37.19 31.57
CA SER A 53 -57.47 -36.92 30.10
C SER A 53 -56.04 -37.18 29.54
N SER A 54 -55.41 -38.31 29.88
CA SER A 54 -53.96 -38.54 29.71
C SER A 54 -53.53 -39.50 28.59
N SER A 55 -54.37 -39.79 27.59
CA SER A 55 -54.05 -40.74 26.50
C SER A 55 -53.41 -40.12 25.24
N SER A 56 -53.63 -38.82 24.98
CA SER A 56 -53.19 -38.14 23.73
C SER A 56 -51.81 -37.47 23.82
N SER A 57 -51.43 -36.98 25.01
CA SER A 57 -50.18 -36.23 25.22
C SER A 57 -48.94 -37.13 25.11
N LEU A 58 -48.99 -38.33 25.67
CA LEU A 58 -47.89 -39.32 25.62
C LEU A 58 -47.58 -39.76 24.18
N THR A 59 -48.59 -39.93 23.33
CA THR A 59 -48.41 -40.24 21.90
C THR A 59 -47.80 -39.08 21.10
N LEU A 60 -47.99 -37.84 21.53
CA LEU A 60 -47.44 -36.66 20.85
C LEU A 60 -45.98 -36.41 21.28
N ALA A 61 -45.70 -36.50 22.58
CA ALA A 61 -44.35 -36.38 23.13
C ALA A 61 -43.40 -37.48 22.62
N SER A 62 -43.86 -38.74 22.57
CA SER A 62 -43.06 -39.86 22.03
C SER A 62 -42.79 -39.70 20.52
N ARG A 63 -43.78 -39.28 19.72
CA ARG A 63 -43.56 -38.95 18.29
C ARG A 63 -42.59 -37.79 18.09
N LEU A 64 -42.65 -36.76 18.94
CA LEU A 64 -41.71 -35.63 18.86
C LEU A 64 -40.27 -36.05 19.21
N LEU A 65 -40.09 -36.86 20.26
CA LEU A 65 -38.79 -37.45 20.60
C LEU A 65 -38.25 -38.38 19.50
N PHE A 66 -39.12 -39.18 18.87
CA PHE A 66 -38.73 -40.04 17.76
C PHE A 66 -38.32 -39.20 16.53
N LEU A 67 -39.02 -38.10 16.25
CA LEU A 67 -38.63 -37.17 15.17
C LEU A 67 -37.29 -36.48 15.48
N LEU A 68 -37.12 -35.96 16.70
CA LEU A 68 -35.91 -35.26 17.15
C LEU A 68 -34.66 -36.15 17.27
N THR A 69 -34.81 -37.47 17.28
CA THR A 69 -33.69 -38.43 17.29
C THR A 69 -33.46 -39.07 15.92
N LEU A 70 -34.51 -39.52 15.24
CA LEU A 70 -34.41 -40.18 13.94
C LEU A 70 -34.01 -39.19 12.82
N LEU A 71 -34.50 -37.95 12.84
CA LEU A 71 -34.18 -36.96 11.81
C LEU A 71 -32.68 -36.59 11.77
N PRO A 72 -32.01 -36.21 12.89
CA PRO A 72 -30.57 -35.97 12.85
C PRO A 72 -29.76 -37.24 12.59
N LEU A 73 -30.18 -38.43 13.05
CA LEU A 73 -29.47 -39.68 12.71
C LEU A 73 -29.54 -39.99 11.21
N THR A 74 -30.71 -39.84 10.59
CA THR A 74 -30.89 -40.11 9.16
C THR A 74 -30.18 -39.06 8.29
N LEU A 75 -30.19 -37.78 8.69
CA LEU A 75 -29.38 -36.74 8.03
C LEU A 75 -27.87 -37.00 8.16
N ALA A 76 -27.39 -37.39 9.34
CA ALA A 76 -25.97 -37.73 9.55
C ALA A 76 -25.56 -38.98 8.76
N CYS A 77 -26.40 -40.01 8.73
CA CYS A 77 -26.16 -41.22 7.96
C CYS A 77 -26.20 -40.95 6.43
N PHE A 78 -27.10 -40.08 5.97
CA PHE A 78 -27.15 -39.64 4.57
C PHE A 78 -25.91 -38.83 4.19
N ALA A 79 -25.47 -37.88 5.04
CA ALA A 79 -24.23 -37.14 4.83
C ALA A 79 -22.99 -38.06 4.83
N PHE A 80 -22.93 -39.04 5.73
CA PHE A 80 -21.88 -40.05 5.75
C PHE A 80 -21.88 -40.90 4.47
N LEU A 81 -23.06 -41.33 3.97
CA LEU A 81 -23.16 -42.09 2.72
C LEU A 81 -22.76 -41.25 1.48
N LEU A 82 -23.03 -39.95 1.48
CA LEU A 82 -22.57 -39.01 0.44
C LEU A 82 -21.04 -38.80 0.48
N GLN A 83 -20.43 -38.81 1.66
CA GLN A 83 -18.98 -38.72 1.83
C GLN A 83 -18.27 -40.06 1.53
N TRP A 84 -18.90 -41.19 1.88
CA TRP A 84 -18.36 -42.54 1.68
C TRP A 84 -18.42 -42.99 0.22
N ARG A 85 -19.43 -42.54 -0.55
CA ARG A 85 -19.43 -42.62 -2.02
C ARG A 85 -18.72 -41.39 -2.61
N GLY A 86 -17.40 -41.34 -2.46
CA GLY A 86 -16.57 -40.27 -3.01
C GLY A 86 -16.78 -40.07 -4.52
N GLY A 87 -16.76 -38.80 -4.96
CA GLY A 87 -16.85 -38.44 -6.39
C GLY A 87 -18.21 -37.91 -6.86
N LEU A 88 -18.97 -37.18 -6.02
CA LEU A 88 -20.02 -36.28 -6.53
C LEU A 88 -19.39 -34.98 -7.03
N ASN A 89 -19.36 -34.82 -8.35
CA ASN A 89 -18.78 -33.65 -9.02
C ASN A 89 -19.56 -32.37 -8.69
N ASP A 90 -18.84 -31.31 -8.29
CA ASP A 90 -19.42 -29.98 -8.08
C ASP A 90 -19.91 -29.40 -9.43
N PRO A 91 -21.20 -29.05 -9.58
CA PRO A 91 -21.74 -28.50 -10.82
C PRO A 91 -21.10 -27.17 -11.26
N VAL A 92 -20.42 -26.43 -10.37
CA VAL A 92 -19.68 -25.20 -10.71
C VAL A 92 -18.49 -25.48 -11.64
N THR A 93 -17.89 -26.69 -11.58
CA THR A 93 -16.71 -27.05 -12.39
C THR A 93 -16.99 -27.25 -13.88
N ARG A 94 -18.27 -27.28 -14.31
CA ARG A 94 -18.65 -27.69 -15.67
C ARG A 94 -18.61 -26.58 -16.73
N TRP A 95 -18.26 -25.34 -16.35
CA TRP A 95 -18.31 -24.16 -17.23
C TRP A 95 -16.93 -23.49 -17.46
N SER A 96 -15.88 -24.29 -17.57
CA SER A 96 -14.57 -23.86 -18.11
C SER A 96 -13.97 -24.94 -19.02
N PRO A 97 -13.89 -24.71 -20.35
CA PRO A 97 -13.14 -25.57 -21.26
C PRO A 97 -11.66 -25.15 -21.27
N ASP A 98 -10.89 -25.60 -20.27
CA ASP A 98 -9.42 -25.71 -20.33
C ASP A 98 -8.92 -26.55 -19.14
N GLN A 99 -8.26 -27.68 -19.41
CA GLN A 99 -7.55 -28.44 -18.38
C GLN A 99 -6.12 -27.89 -18.25
N HIS A 100 -5.79 -27.30 -17.11
CA HIS A 100 -4.43 -26.84 -16.81
C HIS A 100 -3.51 -28.03 -16.44
N GLU A 101 -3.08 -28.79 -17.44
CA GLU A 101 -1.80 -29.53 -17.33
C GLU A 101 -0.64 -28.54 -17.33
N PHE A 102 0.40 -28.80 -16.52
CA PHE A 102 1.64 -28.03 -16.59
C PHE A 102 2.41 -28.36 -17.89
N PRO A 103 3.07 -27.39 -18.55
CA PRO A 103 3.83 -27.65 -19.75
C PRO A 103 4.93 -28.70 -19.53
N GLY A 104 4.76 -29.88 -20.14
CA GLY A 104 5.73 -30.98 -20.12
C GLY A 104 5.26 -32.32 -19.56
N MET A 105 4.01 -32.47 -19.10
CA MET A 105 3.53 -33.71 -18.45
C MET A 105 2.37 -34.42 -19.18
N SER A 106 2.57 -34.79 -20.45
CA SER A 106 1.58 -35.58 -21.22
C SER A 106 2.25 -36.80 -21.86
N THR A 107 1.94 -38.01 -21.38
CA THR A 107 2.64 -39.27 -21.73
C THR A 107 1.95 -40.12 -22.79
N THR A 108 1.40 -39.49 -23.83
CA THR A 108 0.92 -40.20 -25.05
C THR A 108 1.06 -39.34 -26.29
N ALA A 109 1.67 -39.89 -27.34
CA ALA A 109 1.72 -39.26 -28.67
C ALA A 109 0.62 -39.81 -29.59
N PRO A 110 0.06 -38.96 -30.47
CA PRO A 110 -0.19 -39.43 -31.83
C PRO A 110 0.17 -38.41 -32.93
N SER A 111 0.84 -38.94 -33.97
CA SER A 111 0.84 -38.50 -35.39
C SER A 111 0.80 -37.00 -35.76
N ILE A 112 1.88 -36.56 -36.41
CA ILE A 112 2.04 -35.28 -37.13
C ILE A 112 1.09 -35.17 -38.34
N ALA A 113 0.59 -33.97 -38.62
CA ALA A 113 0.30 -33.50 -39.98
C ALA A 113 1.16 -32.24 -40.26
N SER A 114 1.85 -32.21 -41.40
CA SER A 114 3.01 -31.33 -41.62
C SER A 114 2.76 -30.19 -42.61
N HIS A 115 3.18 -28.97 -42.28
CA HIS A 115 3.58 -27.97 -43.28
C HIS A 115 4.86 -27.24 -42.85
N SER A 116 5.73 -27.03 -43.84
CA SER A 116 7.01 -26.29 -43.80
C SER A 116 6.81 -24.80 -43.42
N SER A 117 7.80 -24.07 -42.91
CA SER A 117 9.20 -24.08 -43.39
C SER A 117 10.27 -23.62 -42.38
N HIS A 118 11.47 -24.20 -42.56
CA HIS A 118 12.80 -23.74 -42.14
C HIS A 118 13.02 -23.29 -40.69
N SER A 119 13.70 -24.17 -39.95
CA SER A 119 14.57 -23.83 -38.83
C SER A 119 15.92 -23.31 -39.31
N ASP A 120 16.41 -22.22 -38.71
CA ASP A 120 17.85 -21.95 -38.60
C ASP A 120 18.21 -21.93 -37.10
N CYS A 121 18.90 -22.98 -36.65
CA CYS A 121 19.28 -23.18 -35.26
C CYS A 121 20.75 -22.80 -35.01
N VAL A 122 21.05 -21.51 -35.23
CA VAL A 122 22.30 -20.83 -34.84
C VAL A 122 21.86 -19.44 -34.33
N ASP A 123 22.26 -18.94 -33.16
CA ASP A 123 23.45 -19.24 -32.38
C ASP A 123 23.13 -19.50 -30.88
N LEU A 124 23.97 -20.28 -30.20
CA LEU A 124 23.87 -20.53 -28.76
C LEU A 124 24.89 -19.64 -28.02
N LEU A 125 24.44 -19.03 -26.92
CA LEU A 125 25.09 -17.97 -26.10
C LEU A 125 24.76 -16.53 -26.57
N GLY A 126 24.09 -15.74 -25.72
CA GLY A 126 24.04 -14.28 -25.87
C GLY A 126 22.71 -13.55 -25.60
N ARG A 127 21.57 -14.24 -25.44
CA ARG A 127 20.28 -13.59 -25.12
C ARG A 127 19.77 -13.89 -23.72
N SER A 128 19.87 -12.90 -22.84
CA SER A 128 19.22 -12.88 -21.54
C SER A 128 17.70 -12.70 -21.70
N HIS A 129 16.99 -13.81 -21.88
CA HIS A 129 15.53 -13.84 -21.85
C HIS A 129 15.02 -13.70 -20.41
N SER A 130 15.11 -12.48 -19.86
CA SER A 130 14.32 -12.09 -18.68
C SER A 130 12.83 -12.36 -18.95
N PRO A 131 12.04 -12.72 -17.92
CA PRO A 131 10.60 -12.96 -18.08
C PRO A 131 9.91 -11.66 -18.50
N ALA A 132 9.69 -11.52 -19.81
CA ALA A 132 9.11 -10.33 -20.41
C ALA A 132 7.61 -10.33 -20.19
N PHE A 133 7.14 -9.53 -19.24
CA PHE A 133 5.75 -9.11 -19.16
C PHE A 133 5.31 -8.59 -20.56
N SER A 134 4.14 -9.02 -21.02
CA SER A 134 3.60 -8.85 -22.39
C SER A 134 3.71 -7.43 -22.96
N TYR A 135 3.40 -6.41 -22.15
CA TYR A 135 3.31 -5.00 -22.58
C TYR A 135 4.64 -4.22 -22.60
N TYR A 136 5.78 -4.82 -22.22
CA TYR A 136 6.99 -4.06 -21.84
C TYR A 136 8.18 -4.31 -22.75
N ARG A 137 7.95 -4.77 -23.98
CA ARG A 137 8.99 -4.90 -24.99
C ARG A 137 9.65 -3.52 -25.22
N ASP A 138 10.96 -3.47 -25.01
CA ASP A 138 11.81 -2.27 -25.06
C ASP A 138 11.48 -1.17 -24.01
N TRP A 139 10.67 -1.46 -22.98
CA TRP A 139 10.24 -0.49 -21.93
C TRP A 139 9.63 0.82 -22.43
N LYS A 140 9.01 0.82 -23.63
CA LYS A 140 8.42 2.02 -24.22
C LYS A 140 7.13 2.40 -23.51
N PHE A 141 7.15 3.48 -22.73
CA PHE A 141 5.99 4.03 -22.01
C PHE A 141 5.04 4.85 -22.92
N ASP A 142 4.90 4.42 -24.17
CA ASP A 142 3.98 5.02 -25.14
C ASP A 142 2.55 4.55 -24.84
N TYR A 143 1.91 5.20 -23.87
CA TYR A 143 0.48 5.01 -23.62
C TYR A 143 -0.30 5.55 -24.82
N GLY A 144 -0.61 4.67 -25.77
CA GLY A 144 -1.55 4.95 -26.85
C GLY A 144 -2.85 5.55 -26.29
N THR A 145 -3.48 6.42 -27.06
CA THR A 145 -4.63 7.27 -26.66
C THR A 145 -5.80 6.52 -26.03
N ASP A 146 -5.87 5.21 -26.31
CA ASP A 146 -7.03 4.35 -26.17
C ASP A 146 -6.95 3.46 -24.91
N LEU A 147 -5.79 3.43 -24.22
CA LEU A 147 -5.60 2.63 -23.02
C LEU A 147 -6.43 3.18 -21.85
N LYS A 148 -7.49 2.43 -21.51
CA LYS A 148 -8.39 2.68 -20.38
C LYS A 148 -8.28 1.58 -19.30
N PRO A 149 -8.63 1.89 -18.04
CA PRO A 149 -8.86 3.24 -17.52
C PRO A 149 -7.55 4.04 -17.40
N LYS A 150 -7.64 5.36 -17.52
CA LYS A 150 -6.55 6.30 -17.28
C LYS A 150 -6.41 6.57 -15.79
N ILE A 151 -5.24 6.27 -15.23
CA ILE A 151 -4.96 6.36 -13.78
C ILE A 151 -3.93 7.47 -13.52
N CYS A 152 -4.18 8.33 -12.54
CA CYS A 152 -3.20 9.28 -12.02
C CYS A 152 -2.88 9.04 -10.54
N ILE A 153 -1.64 9.31 -10.15
CA ILE A 153 -1.23 9.44 -8.74
C ILE A 153 -1.00 10.92 -8.41
N THR A 154 -1.43 11.34 -7.22
CA THR A 154 -0.96 12.57 -6.58
C THR A 154 -0.11 12.25 -5.35
N THR A 155 0.94 13.03 -5.13
CA THR A 155 1.90 12.82 -4.03
C THR A 155 2.48 14.16 -3.59
N SER A 156 2.86 14.27 -2.32
CA SER A 156 3.57 15.43 -1.76
C SER A 156 4.93 14.96 -1.27
N THR A 157 6.02 15.39 -1.90
CA THR A 157 7.35 14.81 -1.65
C THR A 157 8.47 15.84 -1.56
N SER A 158 9.48 15.50 -0.76
CA SER A 158 10.74 16.23 -0.64
C SER A 158 11.98 15.36 -0.94
N ALA A 159 11.77 14.15 -1.47
CA ALA A 159 12.82 13.20 -1.81
C ALA A 159 13.56 13.57 -3.11
N GLY A 160 14.76 13.03 -3.31
CA GLY A 160 15.52 13.23 -4.55
C GLY A 160 15.21 12.18 -5.63
N LEU A 161 16.02 12.16 -6.69
CA LEU A 161 15.89 11.24 -7.82
C LEU A 161 16.11 9.77 -7.41
N GLU A 162 16.92 9.55 -6.37
CA GLU A 162 17.22 8.24 -5.78
C GLU A 162 15.98 7.45 -5.33
N GLN A 163 14.90 8.16 -4.98
CA GLN A 163 13.63 7.57 -4.55
C GLN A 163 12.51 7.83 -5.56
N THR A 164 12.47 9.03 -6.15
CA THR A 164 11.38 9.42 -7.06
C THR A 164 11.43 8.74 -8.42
N LEU A 165 12.62 8.48 -9.01
CA LEU A 165 12.68 7.80 -10.31
C LEU A 165 12.22 6.33 -10.24
N PRO A 166 12.72 5.48 -9.31
CA PRO A 166 12.18 4.14 -9.13
C PRO A 166 10.66 4.12 -8.87
N TRP A 167 10.17 5.03 -8.03
CA TRP A 167 8.75 5.14 -7.67
C TRP A 167 7.87 5.54 -8.87
N ILE A 168 8.26 6.54 -9.67
CA ILE A 168 7.50 6.95 -10.86
C ILE A 168 7.48 5.82 -11.89
N PHE A 169 8.64 5.24 -12.21
CA PHE A 169 8.73 4.25 -13.28
C PHE A 169 8.12 2.90 -12.90
N TYR A 170 8.19 2.47 -11.63
CA TYR A 170 7.41 1.32 -11.15
C TYR A 170 5.90 1.52 -11.35
N HIS A 171 5.38 2.69 -10.94
CA HIS A 171 3.95 2.99 -11.10
C HIS A 171 3.54 3.13 -12.58
N LYS A 172 4.43 3.66 -13.42
CA LYS A 172 4.25 3.63 -14.88
C LYS A 172 4.15 2.19 -15.39
N VAL A 173 5.09 1.31 -15.01
CA VAL A 173 5.06 -0.11 -15.41
C VAL A 173 3.68 -0.72 -15.12
N ILE A 174 3.18 -0.68 -13.89
CA ILE A 174 1.88 -1.31 -13.57
C ILE A 174 0.65 -0.58 -14.15
N GLY A 175 0.81 0.54 -14.87
CA GLY A 175 -0.23 1.14 -15.72
C GLY A 175 -0.61 2.59 -15.43
N VAL A 176 0.11 3.32 -14.56
CA VAL A 176 -0.20 4.74 -14.24
C VAL A 176 0.38 5.67 -15.30
N SER A 177 -0.49 6.39 -16.02
CA SER A 177 -0.06 7.31 -17.07
C SER A 177 0.44 8.65 -16.50
N ASN A 178 -0.29 9.22 -15.53
CA ASN A 178 -0.14 10.62 -15.10
C ASN A 178 0.24 10.78 -13.62
N PHE A 179 1.03 11.81 -13.31
CA PHE A 179 1.50 12.09 -11.95
C PHE A 179 1.39 13.58 -11.62
N PHE A 180 0.84 13.91 -10.45
CA PHE A 180 0.81 15.26 -9.90
C PHE A 180 1.74 15.32 -8.68
N LEU A 181 2.98 15.76 -8.91
CA LEU A 181 4.05 15.80 -7.91
C LEU A 181 4.09 17.19 -7.25
N PHE A 182 3.60 17.30 -6.03
CA PHE A 182 3.77 18.52 -5.22
C PHE A 182 5.14 18.46 -4.55
N VAL A 183 6.04 19.37 -4.92
CA VAL A 183 7.47 19.29 -4.57
C VAL A 183 7.91 20.33 -3.54
N GLU A 184 8.62 19.85 -2.52
CA GLU A 184 9.34 20.64 -1.51
C GLU A 184 10.80 20.12 -1.40
N GLY A 185 11.66 20.74 -0.57
CA GLY A 185 13.00 20.20 -0.24
C GLY A 185 13.88 19.83 -1.44
N LYS A 186 14.41 18.59 -1.47
CA LYS A 186 15.24 18.12 -2.60
C LYS A 186 14.44 18.06 -3.91
N ALA A 187 13.18 17.63 -3.85
CA ALA A 187 12.32 17.46 -5.03
C ALA A 187 12.10 18.79 -5.79
N ALA A 188 12.04 19.89 -5.05
CA ALA A 188 11.90 21.25 -5.60
C ALA A 188 13.23 21.86 -6.07
N SER A 189 14.38 21.20 -5.86
CA SER A 189 15.67 21.74 -6.30
C SER A 189 15.80 21.68 -7.84
N PRO A 190 16.36 22.69 -8.52
CA PRO A 190 16.36 22.76 -9.98
C PRO A 190 17.00 21.56 -10.70
N ASN A 191 17.93 20.85 -10.06
CA ASN A 191 18.58 19.68 -10.65
C ASN A 191 17.70 18.42 -10.57
N VAL A 192 16.76 18.36 -9.62
CA VAL A 192 15.80 17.26 -9.48
C VAL A 192 14.53 17.58 -10.28
N SER A 193 13.96 18.78 -10.09
CA SER A 193 12.69 19.14 -10.70
C SER A 193 12.74 19.18 -12.24
N LYS A 194 13.83 19.68 -12.84
CA LYS A 194 14.05 19.63 -14.30
C LYS A 194 14.04 18.19 -14.85
N VAL A 195 14.56 17.21 -14.10
CA VAL A 195 14.54 15.80 -14.51
C VAL A 195 13.10 15.25 -14.44
N LEU A 196 12.39 15.55 -13.35
CA LEU A 196 10.98 15.17 -13.19
C LEU A 196 10.07 15.78 -14.28
N GLU A 197 10.32 17.04 -14.68
CA GLU A 197 9.61 17.76 -15.74
C GLU A 197 9.82 17.17 -17.15
N THR A 198 10.88 16.38 -17.38
CA THR A 198 11.08 15.71 -18.68
C THR A 198 10.34 14.38 -18.82
N ILE A 199 9.76 13.83 -17.74
CA ILE A 199 9.11 12.53 -17.77
C ILE A 199 7.68 12.67 -18.34
N PRO A 200 7.31 11.98 -19.43
CA PRO A 200 5.98 12.10 -20.02
C PRO A 200 4.85 11.80 -19.03
N GLY A 201 3.84 12.68 -18.97
CA GLY A 201 2.70 12.56 -18.04
C GLY A 201 2.99 12.98 -16.59
N VAL A 202 4.22 13.35 -16.25
CA VAL A 202 4.54 13.96 -14.95
C VAL A 202 4.29 15.47 -15.00
N LYS A 203 3.54 15.99 -14.04
CA LYS A 203 3.39 17.42 -13.77
C LYS A 203 3.98 17.73 -12.41
N VAL A 204 4.97 18.59 -12.38
CA VAL A 204 5.57 19.13 -11.15
C VAL A 204 4.79 20.38 -10.71
N ILE A 205 4.50 20.47 -9.41
CA ILE A 205 3.83 21.61 -8.77
C ILE A 205 4.71 22.08 -7.62
N TYR A 206 5.34 23.24 -7.77
CA TYR A 206 6.18 23.83 -6.74
C TYR A 206 5.32 24.47 -5.63
N ARG A 207 5.76 24.37 -4.38
CA ARG A 207 5.18 25.15 -3.27
C ARG A 207 5.54 26.64 -3.41
N THR A 208 4.70 27.41 -4.11
CA THR A 208 4.83 28.87 -4.22
C THR A 208 3.82 29.60 -3.34
N LYS A 209 3.99 30.91 -3.14
CA LYS A 209 3.04 31.73 -2.35
C LYS A 209 1.66 31.77 -3.01
N GLU A 210 1.63 31.79 -4.33
CA GLU A 210 0.41 31.79 -5.14
C GLU A 210 -0.35 30.46 -4.98
N LEU A 211 0.36 29.35 -4.80
CA LEU A 211 -0.24 28.05 -4.44
C LEU A 211 -0.83 28.11 -3.02
N GLU A 212 -0.09 28.60 -2.03
CA GLU A 212 -0.57 28.76 -0.64
C GLU A 212 -1.81 29.69 -0.59
N GLU A 213 -1.80 30.77 -1.36
CA GLU A 213 -2.93 31.69 -1.51
C GLU A 213 -4.15 31.09 -2.21
N GLN A 214 -3.97 30.12 -3.11
CA GLN A 214 -5.08 29.35 -3.66
C GLN A 214 -5.60 28.34 -2.64
N GLN A 215 -4.71 27.71 -1.87
CA GLN A 215 -5.06 26.73 -0.84
C GLN A 215 -5.79 27.34 0.37
N THR A 216 -5.45 28.56 0.79
CA THR A 216 -6.21 29.29 1.83
C THR A 216 -7.61 29.72 1.38
N LYS A 217 -7.85 29.79 0.06
CA LYS A 217 -9.15 30.09 -0.57
C LYS A 217 -9.91 28.82 -1.02
N SER A 218 -9.35 27.63 -0.74
CA SER A 218 -9.93 26.33 -1.10
C SER A 218 -11.18 26.00 -0.29
N ARG A 219 -11.96 25.00 -0.72
CA ARG A 219 -13.14 24.59 0.05
C ARG A 219 -12.73 23.88 1.33
N ILE A 220 -11.75 22.96 1.29
CA ILE A 220 -11.43 22.15 2.48
C ILE A 220 -10.83 22.96 3.62
N TRP A 221 -10.30 24.16 3.35
CA TRP A 221 -9.80 25.08 4.37
C TRP A 221 -10.82 25.38 5.47
N ASN A 222 -12.12 25.41 5.11
CA ASN A 222 -13.21 25.73 6.02
C ASN A 222 -13.99 24.48 6.52
N GLU A 223 -13.54 23.26 6.18
CA GLU A 223 -14.24 22.04 6.54
C GLU A 223 -13.88 21.55 7.96
N THR A 224 -14.91 21.21 8.75
CA THR A 224 -14.76 20.87 10.18
C THR A 224 -13.90 19.62 10.43
N TRP A 225 -13.86 18.66 9.50
CA TRP A 225 -13.04 17.46 9.62
C TRP A 225 -11.53 17.73 9.54
N LEU A 226 -11.11 18.83 8.89
CA LEU A 226 -9.70 19.23 8.80
C LEU A 226 -9.32 20.23 9.92
N SER A 227 -10.29 21.00 10.43
CA SER A 227 -10.13 22.06 11.44
C SER A 227 -9.18 21.70 12.60
N SER A 228 -9.31 20.49 13.17
CA SER A 228 -8.55 20.08 14.36
C SER A 228 -7.05 19.83 14.11
N PHE A 229 -6.60 19.85 12.86
CA PHE A 229 -5.23 19.59 12.46
C PHE A 229 -4.46 20.86 12.04
N PHE A 230 -5.16 21.97 11.78
CA PHE A 230 -4.52 23.26 11.50
C PHE A 230 -3.68 23.77 12.68
N TYR A 231 -2.65 24.55 12.37
CA TYR A 231 -1.71 25.18 13.32
C TYR A 231 -0.92 24.21 14.23
N LYS A 232 -1.07 22.89 14.04
CA LYS A 232 -0.21 21.86 14.64
C LYS A 232 0.96 21.55 13.69
N PRO A 233 2.20 21.46 14.19
CA PRO A 233 3.39 21.29 13.34
C PRO A 233 3.60 19.85 12.85
N CYS A 234 4.61 19.67 12.00
CA CYS A 234 5.19 18.38 11.63
C CYS A 234 4.22 17.42 10.91
N ASN A 235 3.80 16.30 11.51
CA ASN A 235 2.88 15.36 10.84
C ASN A 235 1.50 15.97 10.58
N TYR A 236 1.02 16.83 11.48
CA TYR A 236 -0.28 17.46 11.33
C TYR A 236 -0.28 18.49 10.19
N GLU A 237 0.78 19.29 10.11
CA GLU A 237 1.02 20.19 8.98
C GLU A 237 1.12 19.42 7.66
N LEU A 238 1.87 18.32 7.62
CA LEU A 238 1.98 17.46 6.44
C LEU A 238 0.62 16.90 6.00
N PHE A 239 -0.19 16.40 6.93
CA PHE A 239 -1.53 15.88 6.66
C PHE A 239 -2.48 16.94 6.09
N VAL A 240 -2.40 18.18 6.59
CA VAL A 240 -3.14 19.34 6.04
C VAL A 240 -2.65 19.67 4.63
N LYS A 241 -1.32 19.76 4.42
CA LYS A 241 -0.70 20.01 3.10
C LYS A 241 -1.10 18.96 2.06
N GLN A 242 -1.00 17.67 2.40
CA GLN A 242 -1.42 16.57 1.53
C GLN A 242 -2.90 16.67 1.16
N SER A 243 -3.77 16.98 2.13
CA SER A 243 -5.20 17.16 1.89
C SER A 243 -5.48 18.31 0.89
N LEU A 244 -4.79 19.45 1.04
CA LEU A 244 -4.93 20.60 0.14
C LEU A 244 -4.41 20.30 -1.27
N ASN A 245 -3.26 19.62 -1.35
CA ASN A 245 -2.68 19.15 -2.60
C ASN A 245 -3.61 18.15 -3.33
N MET A 246 -4.30 17.26 -2.60
CA MET A 246 -5.30 16.34 -3.15
C MET A 246 -6.53 17.07 -3.72
N GLU A 247 -7.03 18.14 -3.10
CA GLU A 247 -8.15 18.93 -3.67
C GLU A 247 -7.76 19.54 -5.03
N MET A 248 -6.57 20.13 -5.10
CA MET A 248 -6.03 20.68 -6.35
C MET A 248 -5.76 19.58 -7.40
N ALA A 249 -5.33 18.40 -6.97
CA ALA A 249 -5.11 17.25 -7.84
C ALA A 249 -6.42 16.71 -8.47
N ILE A 250 -7.56 16.76 -7.76
CA ILE A 250 -8.87 16.40 -8.34
C ILE A 250 -9.21 17.33 -9.51
N VAL A 251 -8.95 18.63 -9.39
CA VAL A 251 -9.17 19.60 -10.48
C VAL A 251 -8.27 19.27 -11.67
N MET A 252 -6.97 19.04 -11.43
CA MET A 252 -6.02 18.70 -12.50
C MET A 252 -6.34 17.34 -13.17
N ALA A 253 -6.80 16.35 -12.41
CA ALA A 253 -7.21 15.05 -12.92
C ALA A 253 -8.48 15.14 -13.79
N ARG A 254 -9.48 15.94 -13.39
CA ARG A 254 -10.67 16.20 -14.21
C ARG A 254 -10.29 16.93 -15.51
N SER A 255 -9.44 17.95 -15.46
CA SER A 255 -8.95 18.65 -16.65
C SER A 255 -8.09 17.79 -17.58
N ALA A 256 -7.43 16.75 -17.06
CA ALA A 256 -6.63 15.81 -17.85
C ALA A 256 -7.44 14.61 -18.40
N GLY A 257 -8.74 14.49 -18.08
CA GLY A 257 -9.58 13.38 -18.51
C GLY A 257 -9.17 12.04 -17.90
N MET A 258 -8.77 12.04 -16.62
CA MET A 258 -8.42 10.83 -15.88
C MET A 258 -9.67 10.09 -15.40
N ASP A 259 -9.65 8.76 -15.40
CA ASP A 259 -10.76 7.94 -14.87
C ASP A 259 -10.61 7.70 -13.35
N TRP A 260 -9.37 7.49 -12.86
CA TRP A 260 -9.07 7.21 -11.44
C TRP A 260 -7.94 8.09 -10.89
N ILE A 261 -8.05 8.47 -9.60
CA ILE A 261 -7.01 9.14 -8.82
C ILE A 261 -6.66 8.36 -7.54
N ILE A 262 -5.37 8.34 -7.19
CA ILE A 262 -4.81 7.72 -5.97
C ILE A 262 -3.88 8.73 -5.28
N HIS A 263 -3.90 8.83 -3.96
CA HIS A 263 -2.83 9.51 -3.20
C HIS A 263 -1.88 8.46 -2.64
N LEU A 264 -0.59 8.62 -2.92
CA LEU A 264 0.49 7.74 -2.46
C LEU A 264 1.69 8.56 -2.03
N ASP A 265 2.29 8.18 -0.92
CA ASP A 265 3.54 8.74 -0.44
C ASP A 265 4.74 8.11 -1.16
N THR A 266 5.89 8.80 -1.24
CA THR A 266 7.04 8.30 -2.02
C THR A 266 7.78 7.13 -1.37
N ASP A 267 7.34 6.67 -0.20
CA ASP A 267 7.73 5.43 0.48
C ASP A 267 6.70 4.28 0.27
N GLU A 268 5.76 4.42 -0.67
CA GLU A 268 4.68 3.47 -0.90
C GLU A 268 4.59 3.00 -2.35
N LEU A 269 4.39 1.70 -2.57
CA LEU A 269 4.19 1.10 -3.90
C LEU A 269 2.87 0.32 -3.98
N MET A 270 2.09 0.51 -5.05
CA MET A 270 0.89 -0.30 -5.31
C MET A 270 1.27 -1.76 -5.64
N HIS A 271 0.55 -2.74 -5.08
CA HIS A 271 0.75 -4.17 -5.34
C HIS A 271 -0.53 -4.77 -5.95
N PRO A 272 -0.67 -4.78 -7.30
CA PRO A 272 -1.85 -5.30 -8.00
C PRO A 272 -1.89 -6.84 -8.09
N ALA A 273 -1.81 -7.51 -6.94
CA ALA A 273 -2.06 -8.95 -6.82
C ALA A 273 -3.49 -9.31 -7.27
N GLY A 274 -3.74 -10.59 -7.54
CA GLY A 274 -4.99 -11.08 -8.18
C GLY A 274 -5.10 -10.83 -9.68
N THR A 275 -4.19 -10.07 -10.32
CA THR A 275 -4.23 -9.82 -11.77
C THR A 275 -3.23 -10.67 -12.57
N ARG A 276 -3.67 -11.16 -13.73
CA ARG A 276 -2.89 -12.06 -14.62
C ARG A 276 -1.56 -11.49 -15.11
N GLU A 277 -1.42 -10.16 -15.13
CA GLU A 277 -0.26 -9.46 -15.68
C GLU A 277 0.37 -8.46 -14.69
N TYR A 278 0.04 -8.55 -13.39
CA TYR A 278 0.49 -7.59 -12.37
C TYR A 278 0.15 -6.12 -12.72
N SER A 279 -1.07 -5.89 -13.21
CA SER A 279 -1.50 -4.62 -13.80
C SER A 279 -2.57 -3.93 -12.96
N LEU A 280 -2.24 -2.73 -12.46
CA LEU A 280 -3.19 -1.85 -11.78
C LEU A 280 -4.25 -1.31 -12.75
N ARG A 281 -3.94 -1.22 -14.05
CA ARG A 281 -4.90 -0.86 -15.10
C ARG A 281 -5.98 -1.94 -15.26
N GLN A 282 -5.60 -3.22 -15.34
CA GLN A 282 -6.56 -4.32 -15.38
C GLN A 282 -7.40 -4.35 -14.10
N LEU A 283 -6.75 -4.29 -12.93
CA LEU A 283 -7.41 -4.30 -11.63
C LEU A 283 -8.50 -3.22 -11.49
N LEU A 284 -8.27 -2.02 -12.02
CA LEU A 284 -9.21 -0.90 -11.98
C LEU A 284 -10.17 -0.83 -13.18
N ALA A 285 -9.98 -1.68 -14.20
CA ALA A 285 -10.94 -1.92 -15.28
C ALA A 285 -12.05 -2.87 -14.84
N ASP A 286 -11.69 -3.93 -14.10
CA ASP A 286 -12.62 -4.95 -13.60
C ASP A 286 -13.54 -4.47 -12.47
N VAL A 287 -13.26 -3.29 -11.89
CA VAL A 287 -14.09 -2.67 -10.84
C VAL A 287 -15.44 -2.22 -11.43
N PRO A 288 -16.59 -2.69 -10.89
CA PRO A 288 -17.92 -2.33 -11.37
C PRO A 288 -18.20 -0.82 -11.43
N SER A 289 -18.97 -0.38 -12.42
CA SER A 289 -19.24 1.05 -12.70
C SER A 289 -19.98 1.78 -11.57
N ASN A 290 -20.72 1.05 -10.73
CA ASN A 290 -21.41 1.59 -9.55
C ASN A 290 -20.50 1.76 -8.31
N VAL A 291 -19.25 1.29 -8.35
CA VAL A 291 -18.26 1.47 -7.28
C VAL A 291 -17.54 2.80 -7.48
N ASP A 292 -17.54 3.64 -6.45
CA ASP A 292 -16.91 4.96 -6.48
C ASP A 292 -15.44 4.90 -6.09
N MET A 293 -15.09 4.07 -5.11
CA MET A 293 -13.77 4.06 -4.48
C MET A 293 -13.34 2.63 -4.12
N VAL A 294 -12.04 2.38 -4.17
CA VAL A 294 -11.42 1.06 -4.00
C VAL A 294 -10.32 1.16 -2.95
N ILE A 295 -10.48 0.44 -1.84
CA ILE A 295 -9.54 0.39 -0.72
C ILE A 295 -8.49 -0.68 -0.98
N PHE A 296 -7.23 -0.29 -0.82
CA PHE A 296 -6.05 -1.14 -0.86
C PHE A 296 -5.43 -1.16 0.56
N PRO A 297 -5.65 -2.21 1.35
CA PRO A 297 -5.05 -2.31 2.69
C PRO A 297 -3.52 -2.33 2.60
N ASN A 298 -2.83 -1.77 3.59
CA ASN A 298 -1.37 -1.66 3.56
C ASN A 298 -0.68 -2.87 4.19
N TYR A 299 0.40 -3.33 3.56
CA TYR A 299 1.38 -4.26 4.13
C TYR A 299 2.64 -3.48 4.52
N GLU A 300 3.21 -3.74 5.69
CA GLU A 300 4.32 -2.95 6.25
C GLU A 300 5.67 -3.65 6.06
N SER A 301 6.67 -2.94 5.53
CA SER A 301 8.02 -3.47 5.30
C SER A 301 8.64 -4.03 6.59
N SER A 302 9.09 -5.27 6.51
CA SER A 302 9.69 -6.01 7.62
C SER A 302 11.17 -6.23 7.32
N VAL A 303 11.98 -5.20 7.59
CA VAL A 303 13.40 -5.13 7.21
C VAL A 303 14.22 -6.20 7.93
N GLU A 304 15.07 -6.94 7.23
CA GLU A 304 15.90 -8.02 7.80
C GLU A 304 17.35 -7.60 8.12
N ARG A 305 17.74 -6.37 7.74
CA ARG A 305 19.04 -5.74 8.01
C ARG A 305 18.87 -4.28 8.42
N ASP A 306 19.94 -3.65 8.90
CA ASP A 306 20.02 -2.22 9.25
C ASP A 306 20.84 -1.37 8.27
N ASP A 307 21.51 -1.99 7.31
CA ASP A 307 22.42 -1.37 6.35
C ASP A 307 21.73 -0.84 5.07
N VAL A 308 20.45 -1.16 4.87
CA VAL A 308 19.66 -0.90 3.64
C VAL A 308 19.81 0.53 3.09
N LYS A 309 20.08 0.63 1.79
CA LYS A 309 20.23 1.88 1.04
C LYS A 309 19.05 2.13 0.10
N GLU A 310 18.52 1.08 -0.52
CA GLU A 310 17.52 1.11 -1.59
C GLU A 310 16.32 0.20 -1.28
N PRO A 311 15.33 0.69 -0.50
CA PRO A 311 14.26 -0.13 0.04
C PRO A 311 13.49 -0.95 -0.99
N PHE A 312 13.19 -0.36 -2.16
CA PHE A 312 12.44 -1.02 -3.21
C PHE A 312 13.22 -2.13 -3.95
N SER A 313 14.55 -2.13 -3.87
CA SER A 313 15.44 -3.11 -4.50
C SER A 313 15.97 -4.16 -3.50
N GLU A 314 15.95 -3.86 -2.20
CA GLU A 314 16.50 -4.72 -1.14
C GLU A 314 15.43 -5.39 -0.26
N VAL A 315 14.30 -4.74 0.01
CA VAL A 315 13.33 -5.20 1.02
C VAL A 315 12.21 -6.01 0.37
N SER A 316 12.29 -7.34 0.53
CA SER A 316 11.29 -8.30 0.02
C SER A 316 10.21 -8.68 1.03
N MET A 317 10.47 -8.59 2.34
CA MET A 317 9.57 -9.12 3.37
C MET A 317 8.60 -8.06 3.90
N PHE A 318 7.32 -8.40 3.99
CA PHE A 318 6.24 -7.52 4.46
C PHE A 318 5.32 -8.23 5.45
N LYS A 319 4.81 -7.49 6.42
CA LYS A 319 3.76 -7.91 7.35
C LYS A 319 2.40 -7.56 6.75
N LYS A 320 1.56 -8.57 6.49
CA LYS A 320 0.25 -8.41 5.86
C LYS A 320 -0.69 -7.59 6.73
N ASN A 321 -1.65 -6.91 6.11
CA ASN A 321 -2.77 -6.30 6.81
C ASN A 321 -3.64 -7.38 7.46
N TYR A 322 -4.19 -7.09 8.64
CA TYR A 322 -5.12 -7.97 9.34
C TYR A 322 -6.43 -8.21 8.57
N ASP A 323 -6.79 -7.32 7.64
CA ASP A 323 -7.86 -7.55 6.67
C ASP A 323 -7.61 -8.76 5.74
N HIS A 324 -6.34 -9.08 5.45
CA HIS A 324 -5.95 -10.19 4.56
C HIS A 324 -5.43 -11.41 5.35
N LEU A 325 -5.89 -11.58 6.60
CA LEU A 325 -5.49 -12.67 7.50
C LEU A 325 -6.72 -13.34 8.14
N PRO A 326 -6.73 -14.67 8.32
CA PRO A 326 -7.70 -15.33 9.19
C PRO A 326 -7.65 -14.76 10.61
N LYS A 327 -8.81 -14.59 11.25
CA LYS A 327 -8.93 -13.91 12.56
C LYS A 327 -8.16 -14.65 13.66
N ASP A 328 -8.20 -15.97 13.65
CA ASP A 328 -7.45 -16.86 14.55
C ASP A 328 -5.93 -16.71 14.35
N VAL A 329 -5.46 -16.66 13.09
CA VAL A 329 -4.05 -16.40 12.76
C VAL A 329 -3.61 -15.03 13.27
N TYR A 330 -4.41 -13.99 13.03
CA TYR A 330 -4.12 -12.62 13.50
C TYR A 330 -4.07 -12.52 15.02
N PHE A 331 -5.15 -12.91 15.73
CA PHE A 331 -5.22 -12.77 17.18
C PHE A 331 -4.24 -13.71 17.90
N GLY A 332 -4.11 -14.96 17.43
CA GLY A 332 -3.22 -15.97 18.04
C GLY A 332 -1.72 -15.66 17.95
N ASN A 333 -1.32 -14.74 17.06
CA ASN A 333 0.08 -14.32 16.88
C ASN A 333 0.26 -12.81 17.09
N TYR A 334 -0.73 -12.07 17.60
CA TYR A 334 -0.69 -10.60 17.68
C TYR A 334 0.55 -10.09 18.44
N LYS A 335 0.82 -10.66 19.63
CA LYS A 335 1.98 -10.31 20.48
C LYS A 335 3.32 -10.50 19.75
N ASP A 336 3.43 -11.58 19.00
CA ASP A 336 4.62 -11.97 18.24
C ASP A 336 4.81 -11.04 17.03
N ALA A 337 3.73 -10.69 16.34
CA ALA A 337 3.74 -9.81 15.18
C ALA A 337 3.96 -8.32 15.52
N THR A 338 3.58 -7.86 16.74
CA THR A 338 3.87 -6.48 17.18
C THR A 338 5.29 -6.32 17.70
N ARG A 339 5.92 -7.39 18.21
CA ARG A 339 7.23 -7.34 18.90
C ARG A 339 7.28 -6.31 20.03
N GLY A 340 6.15 -6.12 20.73
CA GLY A 340 6.03 -5.12 21.79
C GLY A 340 5.95 -3.67 21.28
N ASN A 341 5.61 -3.44 20.01
CA ASN A 341 5.12 -2.16 19.53
C ASN A 341 3.67 -1.92 19.99
N PRO A 342 3.24 -0.66 20.20
CA PRO A 342 1.93 -0.35 20.78
C PRO A 342 0.76 -0.74 19.87
N ASN A 343 1.00 -0.79 18.55
CA ASN A 343 0.04 -1.22 17.54
C ASN A 343 0.62 -2.40 16.73
N TYR A 344 -0.25 -3.09 15.99
CA TYR A 344 0.14 -4.16 15.06
C TYR A 344 1.17 -3.71 14.01
N PHE A 345 0.96 -2.51 13.46
CA PHE A 345 1.90 -1.82 12.58
C PHE A 345 2.71 -0.78 13.37
N LEU A 346 3.92 -0.47 12.92
CA LEU A 346 4.70 0.66 13.42
C LEU A 346 3.96 1.97 13.14
N THR A 347 3.42 2.11 11.92
CA THR A 347 2.73 3.33 11.51
C THR A 347 1.21 3.16 11.37
N TYR A 348 0.64 3.30 10.18
CA TYR A 348 -0.80 3.23 9.97
C TYR A 348 -1.25 1.83 9.51
N GLY A 349 -2.53 1.51 9.70
CA GLY A 349 -3.12 0.22 9.33
C GLY A 349 -4.38 0.27 8.47
N ASN A 350 -4.76 1.47 7.98
CA ASN A 350 -6.00 1.70 7.24
C ASN A 350 -5.83 1.66 5.70
N GLY A 351 -4.64 1.36 5.17
CA GLY A 351 -4.40 1.37 3.72
C GLY A 351 -4.62 2.72 3.04
N LYS A 352 -4.62 2.72 1.71
CA LYS A 352 -5.00 3.87 0.86
C LYS A 352 -6.26 3.53 0.06
N SER A 353 -6.73 4.47 -0.76
CA SER A 353 -7.76 4.17 -1.76
C SER A 353 -7.56 4.91 -3.09
N ALA A 354 -8.00 4.26 -4.16
CA ALA A 354 -8.30 4.92 -5.43
C ALA A 354 -9.75 5.42 -5.42
N ALA A 355 -10.05 6.52 -6.12
CA ALA A 355 -11.40 7.00 -6.36
C ALA A 355 -11.61 7.37 -7.83
N ARG A 356 -12.83 7.12 -8.36
CA ARG A 356 -13.21 7.56 -9.70
C ARG A 356 -13.31 9.08 -9.74
N ILE A 357 -12.78 9.70 -10.79
CA ILE A 357 -12.99 11.12 -11.06
C ILE A 357 -14.46 11.34 -11.42
N GLN A 358 -15.16 12.08 -10.54
CA GLN A 358 -16.56 12.42 -10.67
C GLN A 358 -16.82 13.79 -10.03
N ASP A 359 -18.00 14.35 -10.21
CA ASP A 359 -18.37 15.60 -9.56
C ASP A 359 -18.51 15.45 -8.06
N HIS A 360 -18.22 16.54 -7.34
CA HIS A 360 -18.26 16.61 -5.88
C HIS A 360 -17.30 15.67 -5.11
N LEU A 361 -16.40 14.96 -5.80
CA LEU A 361 -15.26 14.25 -5.20
C LEU A 361 -14.41 15.20 -4.35
N ARG A 362 -13.96 14.74 -3.18
CA ARG A 362 -13.08 15.47 -2.25
C ARG A 362 -12.02 14.57 -1.59
N PRO A 363 -10.93 15.13 -1.03
CA PRO A 363 -10.06 14.43 -0.10
C PRO A 363 -10.78 14.11 1.22
N ASN A 364 -10.31 13.11 1.96
CA ASN A 364 -10.76 12.78 3.32
C ASN A 364 -9.56 12.40 4.19
N GLY A 365 -8.55 13.27 4.20
CA GLY A 365 -7.19 12.98 4.65
C GLY A 365 -6.39 12.20 3.60
N ALA A 366 -5.06 12.12 3.79
CA ALA A 366 -4.12 11.54 2.80
C ALA A 366 -4.36 10.07 2.41
N HIS A 367 -5.25 9.34 3.11
CA HIS A 367 -5.46 7.89 2.96
C HIS A 367 -6.83 7.54 2.36
N ARG A 368 -7.73 8.53 2.19
CA ARG A 368 -9.11 8.31 1.70
C ARG A 368 -9.62 9.51 0.90
N TRP A 369 -10.64 9.23 0.11
CA TRP A 369 -11.45 10.22 -0.58
C TRP A 369 -12.87 10.23 0.02
N HIS A 370 -13.73 11.14 -0.43
CA HIS A 370 -15.16 11.15 -0.12
C HIS A 370 -15.91 11.96 -1.20
N ASN A 371 -17.23 12.10 -1.10
CA ASN A 371 -18.01 12.96 -1.98
C ASN A 371 -18.88 13.93 -1.16
N TYR A 372 -19.10 15.16 -1.64
CA TYR A 372 -19.92 16.16 -0.93
C TYR A 372 -21.43 15.96 -1.04
N MET A 373 -21.91 15.18 -2.02
CA MET A 373 -23.34 15.04 -2.33
C MET A 373 -23.89 13.62 -2.08
N LYS A 374 -23.02 12.63 -1.82
CA LYS A 374 -23.40 11.25 -1.50
C LYS A 374 -22.36 10.57 -0.61
N THR A 375 -22.78 9.57 0.15
CA THR A 375 -21.84 8.55 0.64
C THR A 375 -21.31 7.76 -0.58
N PRO A 376 -20.00 7.65 -0.79
CA PRO A 376 -19.46 6.85 -1.89
C PRO A 376 -19.74 5.36 -1.70
N ASN A 377 -19.89 4.63 -2.80
CA ASN A 377 -19.86 3.16 -2.76
C ASN A 377 -18.40 2.67 -2.72
N GLU A 378 -17.97 2.12 -1.58
CA GLU A 378 -16.61 1.67 -1.32
C GLU A 378 -16.49 0.14 -1.35
N ILE A 379 -15.51 -0.40 -2.05
CA ILE A 379 -15.08 -1.80 -1.92
C ILE A 379 -13.67 -1.90 -1.33
N LYS A 380 -13.34 -3.03 -0.72
CA LYS A 380 -11.99 -3.41 -0.30
C LYS A 380 -11.52 -4.56 -1.19
N LEU A 381 -10.23 -4.62 -1.51
CA LEU A 381 -9.65 -5.72 -2.28
C LEU A 381 -9.01 -6.75 -1.33
N ASP A 382 -9.22 -8.03 -1.61
CA ASP A 382 -8.78 -9.15 -0.76
C ASP A 382 -7.36 -9.67 -1.06
N GLU A 383 -6.76 -9.24 -2.19
CA GLU A 383 -5.39 -9.58 -2.59
C GLU A 383 -4.51 -8.34 -2.76
N ALA A 384 -4.94 -7.39 -3.59
CA ALA A 384 -4.16 -6.21 -3.93
C ALA A 384 -4.02 -5.23 -2.76
N ALA A 385 -2.82 -4.67 -2.60
CA ALA A 385 -2.41 -3.95 -1.41
C ALA A 385 -1.59 -2.69 -1.74
N VAL A 386 -1.25 -1.90 -0.72
CA VAL A 386 -0.15 -0.93 -0.76
C VAL A 386 1.02 -1.48 0.06
N LEU A 387 2.21 -1.55 -0.53
CA LEU A 387 3.45 -1.88 0.17
C LEU A 387 4.00 -0.58 0.77
N HIS A 388 3.92 -0.44 2.08
CA HIS A 388 4.46 0.72 2.79
C HIS A 388 5.86 0.41 3.31
N TYR A 389 6.86 1.05 2.72
CA TYR A 389 8.26 0.96 3.12
C TYR A 389 8.52 1.94 4.26
N THR A 390 8.04 1.61 5.46
CA THR A 390 8.14 2.47 6.65
C THR A 390 9.44 2.19 7.43
N TYR A 391 10.21 3.24 7.71
CA TYR A 391 11.54 3.18 8.33
C TYR A 391 12.54 2.13 7.76
N PRO A 392 12.61 1.87 6.44
CA PRO A 392 13.46 0.84 5.85
C PRO A 392 14.96 1.12 5.96
N LYS A 393 15.37 2.36 6.24
CA LYS A 393 16.77 2.75 6.46
C LYS A 393 16.96 3.30 7.88
N PHE A 394 18.14 3.07 8.45
CA PHE A 394 18.52 3.70 9.73
C PHE A 394 18.41 5.24 9.70
N THR A 395 18.74 5.86 8.57
CA THR A 395 18.65 7.31 8.34
C THR A 395 17.22 7.87 8.32
N ASP A 396 16.19 7.03 8.32
CA ASP A 396 14.80 7.49 8.34
C ASP A 396 14.37 8.00 9.72
N LEU A 397 15.09 7.61 10.78
CA LEU A 397 14.96 8.18 12.12
C LEU A 397 15.38 9.67 12.14
N THR A 398 16.59 9.95 11.67
CA THR A 398 17.15 11.32 11.65
C THR A 398 16.46 12.22 10.62
N SER A 399 16.13 11.70 9.43
CA SER A 399 15.44 12.51 8.41
C SER A 399 14.06 12.98 8.85
N ARG A 400 13.39 12.27 9.78
CA ARG A 400 12.11 12.71 10.38
C ARG A 400 12.30 13.73 11.49
N ARG A 401 13.39 13.64 12.28
CA ARG A 401 13.79 14.67 13.26
C ARG A 401 14.04 16.02 12.58
N ASP A 402 14.88 16.03 11.55
CA ASP A 402 15.38 17.27 10.93
C ASP A 402 14.29 18.10 10.22
N ARG A 403 13.08 17.53 10.08
CA ARG A 403 11.87 18.19 9.55
C ARG A 403 10.92 18.73 10.63
N CYS A 404 11.25 18.61 11.92
CA CYS A 404 10.30 18.90 13.01
C CYS A 404 10.91 19.65 14.20
N GLY A 405 10.57 20.93 14.35
CA GLY A 405 11.03 21.81 15.43
C GLY A 405 10.34 21.63 16.79
N CYS A 406 10.05 20.39 17.19
CA CYS A 406 9.43 20.08 18.48
C CYS A 406 10.46 19.66 19.54
N LYS A 407 10.13 19.82 20.82
CA LYS A 407 11.00 19.39 21.92
C LYS A 407 10.87 17.87 22.07
N PRO A 408 11.97 17.11 22.27
CA PRO A 408 11.92 15.66 22.40
C PRO A 408 11.50 15.22 23.82
N THR A 409 10.37 15.72 24.30
CA THR A 409 9.75 15.31 25.57
C THR A 409 8.45 14.56 25.31
N LYS A 410 8.10 13.60 26.18
CA LYS A 410 6.92 12.72 26.00
C LYS A 410 5.60 13.47 25.81
N ASP A 411 5.49 14.70 26.29
CA ASP A 411 4.30 15.53 26.16
C ASP A 411 4.35 16.48 24.95
N ASP A 412 5.49 17.12 24.66
CA ASP A 412 5.56 18.07 23.54
C ASP A 412 5.40 17.35 22.19
N VAL A 413 5.95 16.15 22.03
CA VAL A 413 5.79 15.35 20.79
C VAL A 413 4.33 14.98 20.48
N LYS A 414 3.43 14.99 21.46
CA LYS A 414 1.99 14.69 21.25
C LYS A 414 1.30 15.72 20.35
N ARG A 415 1.77 16.98 20.34
CA ARG A 415 1.24 18.04 19.46
C ARG A 415 1.83 18.01 18.05
N CYS A 416 2.80 17.14 17.78
CA CYS A 416 3.58 17.12 16.53
C CYS A 416 3.45 15.81 15.74
N PHE A 417 3.19 14.70 16.44
CA PHE A 417 3.09 13.35 15.86
C PHE A 417 1.79 12.67 16.29
N MET A 418 1.05 12.10 15.32
CA MET A 418 -0.20 11.39 15.57
C MET A 418 0.04 10.00 16.20
N LEU A 419 1.05 9.29 15.70
CA LEU A 419 1.33 7.90 16.04
C LEU A 419 2.35 7.80 17.17
N GLU A 420 2.21 6.80 18.03
CA GLU A 420 3.09 6.63 19.19
C GLU A 420 4.51 6.19 18.80
N PHE A 421 4.65 5.38 17.74
CA PHE A 421 5.96 4.98 17.24
C PHE A 421 6.76 6.18 16.71
N ASP A 422 6.12 7.08 15.95
CA ASP A 422 6.76 8.28 15.42
C ASP A 422 7.25 9.21 16.54
N ARG A 423 6.53 9.27 17.67
CA ARG A 423 6.96 9.99 18.89
C ARG A 423 8.22 9.36 19.49
N ALA A 424 8.27 8.03 19.60
CA ALA A 424 9.43 7.32 20.12
C ALA A 424 10.65 7.46 19.20
N ALA A 425 10.45 7.31 17.88
CA ALA A 425 11.45 7.50 16.85
C ALA A 425 12.02 8.93 16.82
N PHE A 426 11.16 9.95 17.02
CA PHE A 426 11.61 11.34 17.13
C PHE A 426 12.44 11.58 18.40
N ILE A 427 12.02 11.02 19.54
CA ILE A 427 12.77 11.18 20.81
C ILE A 427 14.14 10.52 20.71
N ILE A 428 14.23 9.24 20.32
CA ILE A 428 15.53 8.52 20.26
C ILE A 428 16.50 9.22 19.31
N ALA A 429 16.04 9.68 18.14
CA ALA A 429 16.87 10.42 17.18
C ALA A 429 17.33 11.79 17.67
N SER A 430 16.70 12.34 18.71
CA SER A 430 16.98 13.68 19.24
C SER A 430 17.74 13.68 20.58
N THR A 431 17.81 12.55 21.30
CA THR A 431 18.36 12.51 22.67
C THR A 431 19.41 11.44 22.92
N ALA A 432 19.56 10.44 22.04
CA ALA A 432 20.46 9.31 22.23
C ALA A 432 21.72 9.41 21.35
N THR A 433 22.75 8.62 21.64
CA THR A 433 23.91 8.49 20.73
C THR A 433 23.55 7.69 19.47
N GLU A 434 24.43 7.68 18.47
CA GLU A 434 24.19 6.90 17.25
C GLU A 434 24.16 5.39 17.53
N GLU A 435 24.98 4.89 18.45
CA GLU A 435 25.02 3.49 18.85
C GLU A 435 23.77 3.07 19.64
N GLU A 436 23.25 3.96 20.48
CA GLU A 436 21.98 3.77 21.20
C GLU A 436 20.79 3.79 20.25
N MET A 437 20.76 4.75 19.31
CA MET A 437 19.76 4.83 18.26
C MET A 437 19.80 3.60 17.34
N LEU A 438 20.99 3.08 17.00
CA LEU A 438 21.16 1.86 16.21
C LEU A 438 20.69 0.61 16.95
N ARG A 439 20.99 0.50 18.25
CA ARG A 439 20.48 -0.57 19.12
C ARG A 439 18.94 -0.55 19.14
N TRP A 440 18.35 0.63 19.32
CA TRP A 440 16.89 0.82 19.29
C TRP A 440 16.30 0.46 17.92
N TYR A 441 16.92 0.88 16.81
CA TYR A 441 16.50 0.54 15.45
C TYR A 441 16.49 -0.98 15.22
N ARG A 442 17.57 -1.67 15.63
CA ARG A 442 17.68 -3.14 15.56
C ARG A 442 16.62 -3.85 16.41
N GLU A 443 16.37 -3.39 17.63
CA GLU A 443 15.38 -3.99 18.54
C GLU A 443 13.94 -3.80 18.06
N ARG A 444 13.61 -2.60 17.54
CA ARG A 444 12.23 -2.16 17.31
C ARG A 444 11.73 -2.31 15.88
N ILE A 445 12.63 -2.31 14.89
CA ILE A 445 12.30 -2.29 13.45
C ILE A 445 12.87 -3.53 12.76
N VAL A 446 14.17 -3.80 12.89
CA VAL A 446 14.84 -4.88 12.14
C VAL A 446 14.42 -6.26 12.66
N TRP A 447 14.00 -7.14 11.77
CA TRP A 447 13.53 -8.50 12.06
C TRP A 447 14.70 -9.48 12.14
N THR A 448 15.47 -9.39 13.23
CA THR A 448 16.71 -10.16 13.45
C THR A 448 16.49 -11.61 13.88
N ASP A 449 15.35 -11.93 14.51
CA ASP A 449 15.01 -13.28 14.94
C ASP A 449 14.50 -14.13 13.75
N LYS A 450 15.41 -14.92 13.17
CA LYS A 450 15.10 -15.80 12.04
C LYS A 450 14.06 -16.87 12.36
N ALA A 451 13.98 -17.36 13.60
CA ALA A 451 13.02 -18.39 13.98
C ALA A 451 11.60 -17.81 14.09
N LEU A 452 11.48 -16.62 14.70
CA LEU A 452 10.23 -15.86 14.70
C LEU A 452 9.79 -15.46 13.28
N ASN A 453 10.73 -15.00 12.44
CA ASN A 453 10.43 -14.70 11.03
C ASN A 453 9.89 -15.93 10.31
N LEU A 454 10.55 -17.08 10.44
CA LEU A 454 10.14 -18.34 9.80
C LEU A 454 8.77 -18.81 10.30
N LYS A 455 8.50 -18.71 11.60
CA LYS A 455 7.17 -18.98 12.19
C LYS A 455 6.08 -18.09 11.57
N LEU A 456 6.31 -16.78 11.51
CA LEU A 456 5.31 -15.83 10.99
C LEU A 456 5.14 -15.90 9.46
N LEU A 457 6.19 -16.28 8.72
CA LEU A 457 6.14 -16.64 7.30
C LEU A 457 5.32 -17.93 7.08
N ARG A 458 5.60 -19.01 7.83
CA ARG A 458 4.82 -20.27 7.82
C ARG A 458 3.34 -20.05 8.20
N LYS A 459 3.02 -18.98 8.94
CA LYS A 459 1.63 -18.55 9.26
C LYS A 459 1.05 -17.51 8.29
N GLY A 460 1.78 -17.08 7.26
CA GLY A 460 1.32 -16.10 6.27
C GLY A 460 1.14 -14.66 6.79
N ILE A 461 1.59 -14.37 8.02
CA ILE A 461 1.53 -13.04 8.64
C ILE A 461 2.63 -12.16 8.04
N LEU A 462 3.83 -12.73 7.92
CA LEU A 462 4.86 -12.22 7.04
C LEU A 462 4.71 -12.88 5.67
N THR A 463 5.05 -12.16 4.61
CA THR A 463 5.10 -12.65 3.22
C THR A 463 6.30 -12.04 2.49
N ARG A 464 6.74 -12.66 1.39
CA ARG A 464 7.82 -12.14 0.53
C ARG A 464 7.28 -11.75 -0.83
N ILE A 465 7.51 -10.50 -1.23
CA ILE A 465 6.97 -9.88 -2.44
C ILE A 465 8.13 -9.32 -3.27
N TYR A 466 8.50 -10.04 -4.32
CA TYR A 466 9.68 -9.73 -5.15
C TYR A 466 9.38 -8.88 -6.40
N ALA A 467 8.11 -8.77 -6.82
CA ALA A 467 7.74 -8.08 -8.07
C ALA A 467 8.24 -6.62 -8.17
N PRO A 468 8.19 -5.78 -7.11
CA PRO A 468 8.79 -4.44 -7.16
C PRO A 468 10.30 -4.44 -7.40
N MET A 469 11.04 -5.31 -6.71
CA MET A 469 12.49 -5.43 -6.83
C MET A 469 12.88 -5.82 -8.27
N VAL A 470 12.22 -6.84 -8.84
CA VAL A 470 12.47 -7.32 -10.20
C VAL A 470 12.15 -6.24 -11.24
N ILE A 471 11.03 -5.53 -11.09
CA ILE A 471 10.65 -4.43 -11.99
C ILE A 471 11.67 -3.28 -11.90
N ILE A 472 12.02 -2.81 -10.70
CA ILE A 472 12.90 -1.66 -10.49
C ILE A 472 14.34 -1.97 -10.90
N GLN A 473 14.82 -3.19 -10.65
CA GLN A 473 16.12 -3.63 -11.17
C GLN A 473 16.09 -3.76 -12.70
N GLY A 474 14.99 -4.26 -13.29
CA GLY A 474 14.83 -4.31 -14.74
C GLY A 474 14.96 -2.92 -15.40
N LEU A 475 14.27 -1.91 -14.83
CA LEU A 475 14.31 -0.51 -15.26
C LEU A 475 15.69 0.14 -15.09
N ARG A 476 16.45 -0.25 -14.06
CA ARG A 476 17.84 0.16 -13.83
C ARG A 476 18.78 -0.45 -14.87
N ASN A 477 18.72 -1.77 -15.03
CA ASN A 477 19.60 -2.52 -15.91
C ASN A 477 19.39 -2.15 -17.40
N SER A 478 18.20 -1.68 -17.77
CA SER A 478 17.93 -1.11 -19.10
C SER A 478 18.32 0.37 -19.25
N GLY A 479 18.97 0.98 -18.25
CA GLY A 479 19.50 2.34 -18.31
C GLY A 479 18.46 3.46 -18.34
N ILE A 480 17.20 3.21 -17.95
CA ILE A 480 16.13 4.22 -18.08
C ILE A 480 16.37 5.40 -17.15
N PHE A 481 16.77 5.14 -15.89
CA PHE A 481 17.04 6.21 -14.93
C PHE A 481 18.19 7.12 -15.38
N SER A 482 19.31 6.54 -15.83
CA SER A 482 20.47 7.28 -16.33
C SER A 482 20.20 7.97 -17.67
N SER A 483 19.40 7.37 -18.56
CA SER A 483 18.96 8.01 -19.81
C SER A 483 18.11 9.25 -19.53
N VAL A 484 17.09 9.15 -18.68
CA VAL A 484 16.19 10.27 -18.34
C VAL A 484 16.96 11.43 -17.69
N ILE A 485 17.87 11.10 -16.77
CA ILE A 485 18.79 12.07 -16.15
C ILE A 485 19.66 12.75 -17.23
N SER A 486 20.26 11.97 -18.12
CA SER A 486 21.15 12.48 -19.18
C SER A 486 20.42 13.39 -20.16
N SER A 487 19.21 13.00 -20.62
CA SER A 487 18.39 13.80 -21.52
C SER A 487 17.97 15.14 -20.90
N ALA A 488 17.67 15.18 -19.60
CA ALA A 488 17.35 16.42 -18.90
C ALA A 488 18.56 17.36 -18.77
N VAL A 489 19.77 16.82 -18.52
CA VAL A 489 21.02 17.60 -18.53
C VAL A 489 21.31 18.14 -19.93
N GLN A 490 21.22 17.32 -20.98
CA GLN A 490 21.44 17.75 -22.37
C GLN A 490 20.44 18.83 -22.81
N ASN A 491 19.15 18.66 -22.51
CA ASN A 491 18.12 19.67 -22.77
C ASN A 491 18.34 20.98 -22.00
N THR A 492 18.95 20.93 -20.81
CA THR A 492 19.35 22.12 -20.06
C THR A 492 20.51 22.83 -20.76
N LEU A 493 21.59 22.11 -21.07
CA LEU A 493 22.76 22.68 -21.75
C LEU A 493 22.40 23.29 -23.11
N ALA A 494 21.50 22.66 -23.88
CA ALA A 494 21.01 23.18 -25.16
C ALA A 494 20.19 24.48 -24.99
N LYS A 495 19.33 24.57 -23.97
CA LYS A 495 18.58 25.80 -23.64
C LYS A 495 19.50 26.92 -23.18
N ASP A 496 20.45 26.64 -22.30
CA ASP A 496 21.40 27.62 -21.78
C ASP A 496 22.31 28.15 -22.91
N GLN A 497 22.77 27.26 -23.80
CA GLN A 497 23.53 27.64 -24.99
C GLN A 497 22.71 28.50 -25.95
N PHE A 498 21.44 28.13 -26.23
CA PHE A 498 20.53 28.93 -27.04
C PHE A 498 20.32 30.33 -26.45
N LEU A 499 20.00 30.44 -25.16
CA LEU A 499 19.82 31.72 -24.47
C LEU A 499 21.07 32.61 -24.57
N SER A 500 22.26 32.05 -24.33
CA SER A 500 23.52 32.78 -24.47
C SER A 500 23.78 33.28 -25.91
N SER A 501 23.34 32.54 -26.93
CA SER A 501 23.45 32.95 -28.33
C SER A 501 22.50 34.13 -28.65
N VAL A 502 21.29 34.12 -28.10
CA VAL A 502 20.30 35.22 -28.25
C VAL A 502 20.77 36.49 -27.54
N GLU A 503 21.31 36.38 -26.32
CA GLU A 503 21.92 37.53 -25.63
C GLU A 503 23.10 38.10 -26.42
N SER A 504 23.99 37.26 -26.96
CA SER A 504 25.13 37.73 -27.76
C SER A 504 24.68 38.45 -29.05
N SER A 505 23.58 38.00 -29.66
CA SER A 505 23.02 38.59 -30.88
C SER A 505 22.48 40.01 -30.64
N ASN A 506 21.81 40.23 -29.49
CA ASN A 506 21.28 41.54 -29.10
C ASN A 506 22.36 42.54 -28.66
N SER A 507 23.59 42.10 -28.38
CA SER A 507 24.70 42.99 -28.01
C SER A 507 25.23 43.87 -29.16
N SER A 508 24.70 43.72 -30.38
CA SER A 508 25.19 44.38 -31.61
C SER A 508 24.63 45.78 -31.87
N ARG A 509 23.69 46.28 -31.05
CA ARG A 509 23.13 47.64 -31.17
C ARG A 509 23.33 48.47 -29.90
N ARG A 510 24.44 49.21 -29.84
CA ARG A 510 24.59 50.38 -28.96
C ARG A 510 24.71 51.65 -29.81
N ILE A 511 23.81 52.59 -29.57
CA ILE A 511 24.03 54.02 -29.87
C ILE A 511 24.86 54.58 -28.70
N GLU A 512 25.75 55.52 -28.99
CA GLU A 512 26.63 56.11 -27.99
C GLU A 512 25.92 57.18 -27.14
N SER A 513 25.85 56.95 -25.83
CA SER A 513 26.02 58.01 -24.83
C SER A 513 26.59 57.40 -23.54
N GLY A 514 27.37 58.18 -22.78
CA GLY A 514 28.14 57.69 -21.63
C GLY A 514 27.39 57.77 -20.31
N GLY A 515 27.66 56.84 -19.37
CA GLY A 515 27.06 56.90 -18.03
C GLY A 515 27.39 55.72 -17.12
N LEU A 516 28.51 55.83 -16.39
CA LEU A 516 28.86 55.15 -15.13
C LEU A 516 28.90 53.60 -15.06
N SER A 517 29.79 53.11 -14.20
CA SER A 517 30.10 51.69 -13.99
C SER A 517 29.09 50.99 -13.08
N SER A 518 28.69 49.78 -13.46
CA SER A 518 28.20 48.77 -12.52
C SER A 518 28.88 47.43 -12.79
N ARG A 519 29.05 46.60 -11.75
CA ARG A 519 29.95 45.44 -11.77
C ARG A 519 29.40 44.31 -12.66
N LYS A 520 30.18 43.97 -13.70
CA LYS A 520 29.94 42.80 -14.56
C LYS A 520 30.22 41.50 -13.79
N VAL A 521 29.17 40.91 -13.22
CA VAL A 521 29.23 39.52 -12.72
C VAL A 521 29.35 38.58 -13.92
N GLY A 522 30.41 37.79 -13.98
CA GLY A 522 30.57 36.78 -15.01
C GLY A 522 29.67 35.56 -14.74
N ILE A 523 28.86 35.16 -15.71
CA ILE A 523 28.15 33.88 -15.66
C ILE A 523 29.19 32.77 -15.79
N ASN A 524 29.41 32.02 -14.72
CA ASN A 524 30.52 31.07 -14.62
C ASN A 524 30.23 29.80 -15.42
N ARG A 525 31.02 29.59 -16.49
CA ARG A 525 31.03 28.34 -17.28
C ARG A 525 31.38 27.08 -16.46
N GLY A 526 31.83 27.25 -15.22
CA GLY A 526 32.07 26.18 -14.25
C GLY A 526 30.81 25.63 -13.58
N ASP A 527 29.75 26.42 -13.43
CA ASP A 527 28.56 25.99 -12.66
C ASP A 527 27.76 24.89 -13.39
N SER A 528 27.72 24.94 -14.72
CA SER A 528 27.14 23.86 -15.55
C SER A 528 28.01 22.59 -15.56
N GLN A 529 29.34 22.71 -15.51
CA GLN A 529 30.24 21.56 -15.37
C GLN A 529 30.17 20.93 -13.97
N ALA A 530 30.08 21.75 -12.91
CA ALA A 530 29.87 21.28 -11.54
C ALA A 530 28.49 20.60 -11.39
N THR A 531 27.46 21.15 -12.03
CA THR A 531 26.12 20.54 -12.10
C THR A 531 26.17 19.18 -12.81
N ALA A 532 26.84 19.08 -13.97
CA ALA A 532 27.01 17.82 -14.68
C ALA A 532 27.76 16.77 -13.83
N ARG A 533 28.84 17.14 -13.14
CA ARG A 533 29.58 16.25 -12.22
C ARG A 533 28.69 15.75 -11.07
N LYS A 534 27.97 16.64 -10.40
CA LYS A 534 27.09 16.28 -9.27
C LYS A 534 25.86 15.45 -9.69
N VAL A 535 25.51 15.47 -10.97
CA VAL A 535 24.48 14.58 -11.55
C VAL A 535 25.07 13.24 -11.99
N LEU A 536 26.31 13.20 -12.49
CA LEU A 536 27.04 11.94 -12.75
C LEU A 536 27.31 11.17 -11.45
N GLU A 537 27.62 11.86 -10.35
CA GLU A 537 27.77 11.31 -9.00
C GLU A 537 26.48 10.60 -8.50
N ILE A 538 25.30 11.04 -8.96
CA ILE A 538 24.02 10.36 -8.73
C ILE A 538 23.86 9.13 -9.64
N VAL A 539 24.43 9.13 -10.84
CA VAL A 539 24.39 7.98 -11.77
C VAL A 539 25.31 6.85 -11.29
N ASP A 540 26.52 7.15 -10.81
CA ASP A 540 27.40 6.16 -10.17
C ASP A 540 26.72 5.56 -8.92
N SER A 541 26.14 6.42 -8.07
CA SER A 541 25.37 6.01 -6.88
C SER A 541 24.15 5.10 -7.18
N LEU A 542 23.69 5.05 -8.43
CA LEU A 542 22.58 4.21 -8.89
C LEU A 542 23.05 2.93 -9.63
N SER A 543 24.36 2.73 -9.79
CA SER A 543 24.95 1.66 -10.61
C SER A 543 25.53 0.50 -9.77
N ASP A 544 26.10 0.79 -8.60
CA ASP A 544 26.89 -0.18 -7.80
C ASP A 544 26.06 -1.05 -6.82
N LEU A 545 25.04 -1.79 -7.29
CA LEU A 545 24.41 -2.86 -6.49
C LEU A 545 24.03 -4.11 -7.29
N SER A 546 24.52 -5.27 -6.81
CA SER A 546 24.08 -6.60 -7.25
C SER A 546 22.78 -7.02 -6.55
N ALA A 547 21.96 -7.84 -7.20
CA ALA A 547 20.69 -8.29 -6.65
C ALA A 547 20.85 -9.32 -5.53
N ILE A 548 20.00 -9.20 -4.51
CA ILE A 548 19.68 -10.31 -3.62
C ILE A 548 18.70 -11.23 -4.38
N PRO A 549 19.07 -12.49 -4.68
CA PRO A 549 18.16 -13.40 -5.39
C PRO A 549 16.92 -13.73 -4.54
N PRO A 550 15.79 -14.11 -5.16
CA PRO A 550 14.63 -14.60 -4.43
C PRO A 550 15.00 -15.77 -3.51
N LEU A 551 14.53 -15.73 -2.27
CA LEU A 551 14.71 -16.81 -1.30
C LEU A 551 13.61 -17.85 -1.50
N SER A 552 13.96 -19.12 -1.31
CA SER A 552 12.99 -20.22 -1.32
C SER A 552 11.85 -20.00 -0.31
N PRO A 553 10.63 -20.48 -0.59
CA PRO A 553 9.56 -20.48 0.39
C PRO A 553 9.94 -21.32 1.63
N PRO A 554 9.39 -21.02 2.81
CA PRO A 554 9.60 -21.84 4.01
C PRO A 554 9.27 -23.31 3.79
N SER A 555 10.24 -24.20 4.07
CA SER A 555 9.96 -25.63 4.22
C SER A 555 9.10 -25.88 5.45
N LEU A 556 8.28 -26.93 5.41
CA LEU A 556 7.45 -27.35 6.54
C LEU A 556 8.18 -28.31 7.48
N ASP A 557 9.21 -29.01 6.99
CA ASP A 557 9.73 -30.23 7.61
C ASP A 557 10.96 -30.04 8.52
N GLU A 558 11.53 -28.84 8.59
CA GLU A 558 12.57 -28.49 9.57
C GLU A 558 11.94 -28.19 10.95
N ASP A 559 11.46 -29.27 11.59
CA ASP A 559 11.19 -29.41 13.03
C ASP A 559 11.68 -30.78 13.55
N VAL A 560 12.48 -31.52 12.76
CA VAL A 560 13.18 -32.74 13.19
C VAL A 560 14.49 -32.36 13.91
N PRO A 561 14.69 -32.72 15.19
CA PRO A 561 15.96 -32.47 15.87
C PRO A 561 17.06 -33.35 15.26
N VAL A 562 18.15 -32.72 14.85
CA VAL A 562 19.36 -33.41 14.37
C VAL A 562 19.88 -34.33 15.49
N PRO A 563 20.13 -35.63 15.23
CA PRO A 563 20.77 -36.51 16.21
C PRO A 563 22.13 -35.94 16.61
N VAL A 564 22.38 -35.86 17.91
CA VAL A 564 23.73 -35.60 18.42
C VAL A 564 24.47 -36.93 18.40
N ASP A 565 25.32 -37.12 17.39
CA ASP A 565 26.23 -38.26 17.33
C ASP A 565 27.17 -38.26 18.55
N THR A 566 27.43 -39.46 19.08
CA THR A 566 28.18 -39.73 20.32
C THR A 566 29.62 -40.14 20.06
#